data_AF-A0A963ERK1-F1
#
_entry.id   AF-A0A963ERK1-F1
#
_cell.length_a   1.000
_cell.length_b   1.000
_cell.length_c   1.000
_cell.angle_alpha   90.00
_cell.angle_beta   90.00
_cell.angle_gamma   90.00
#
_symmetry.space_group_name_H-M   'P 1'
#
loop_
_entity.id
_entity.type
_entity.pdbx_description
1 polymer ?
#
loop_
_entity_poly.entity_id
_entity_poly.type
_entity_poly.pdbx_seq_one_letter_code
_entity_poly.pdbx_strand_id
1 'polypeptide(L)'
;ASPMVVVEEGLAERVEVILEDYVLDLGRRYAARHGSDGPGLHSARLQDDLGRIRKRLGGERHRRVSELMAAAFQRQRAGGDLDLHRQWIATLLEQYYDPMYEYQLAQREGEVLFSGNRAAVIDWAAGSG
;
A
#
# COMPACT_ATOMS: atom_id res chain seq x y z
N ALA A 1 25.26 -11.53 17.07
CA ALA A 1 24.33 -12.46 16.41
C ALA A 1 22.92 -12.06 16.82
N SER A 2 22.23 -11.28 15.99
CA SER A 2 20.83 -10.93 16.25
C SER A 2 19.96 -11.96 15.54
N PRO A 3 19.06 -12.65 16.26
CA PRO A 3 18.23 -13.71 15.68
C PRO A 3 17.32 -13.09 14.62
N MET A 4 17.46 -13.66 13.43
CA MET A 4 16.77 -13.35 12.20
C MET A 4 15.29 -13.72 12.35
N VAL A 5 14.51 -12.87 13.02
CA VAL A 5 13.06 -12.95 13.00
C VAL A 5 12.61 -12.31 11.70
N VAL A 6 12.73 -13.07 10.61
CA VAL A 6 11.80 -12.94 9.49
C VAL A 6 10.45 -13.26 10.11
N VAL A 7 9.74 -12.20 10.54
CA VAL A 7 8.36 -12.36 10.95
C VAL A 7 7.65 -12.84 9.69
N GLU A 8 7.29 -14.12 9.67
CA GLU A 8 6.33 -14.71 8.74
C GLU A 8 4.94 -14.05 8.98
N GLU A 9 4.85 -12.73 8.85
CA GLU A 9 3.57 -12.04 8.93
C GLU A 9 2.79 -12.44 7.68
N GLY A 10 1.69 -13.17 7.90
CA GLY A 10 0.88 -13.71 6.82
C GLY A 10 0.39 -12.57 5.91
N LEU A 11 0.07 -12.88 4.65
CA LEU A 11 -0.50 -11.89 3.73
C LEU A 11 -1.67 -11.12 4.37
N ALA A 12 -2.53 -11.82 5.12
CA ALA A 12 -3.65 -11.20 5.82
C ALA A 12 -3.23 -10.14 6.85
N GLU A 13 -2.18 -10.39 7.64
CA GLU A 13 -1.70 -9.44 8.65
C GLU A 13 -1.08 -8.21 7.99
N ARG A 14 -0.26 -8.41 6.96
CA ARG A 14 0.32 -7.31 6.17
C ARG A 14 -0.75 -6.45 5.50
N VAL A 15 -1.83 -7.09 5.02
CA VAL A 15 -2.99 -6.39 4.46
C VAL A 15 -3.65 -5.50 5.51
N GLU A 16 -3.90 -5.99 6.72
CA GLU A 16 -4.52 -5.17 7.78
C GLU A 16 -3.63 -4.01 8.24
N VAL A 17 -2.30 -4.21 8.31
CA VAL A 17 -1.36 -3.12 8.64
C VAL A 17 -1.43 -2.01 7.61
N ILE A 18 -1.37 -2.35 6.31
CA ILE A 18 -1.45 -1.35 5.23
C ILE A 18 -2.84 -0.70 5.19
N LEU A 19 -3.89 -1.46 5.47
CA LEU A 19 -5.26 -0.94 5.57
C LEU A 19 -5.34 0.14 6.66
N GLU A 20 -4.84 -0.14 7.87
CA GLU A 20 -4.85 0.84 8.96
C GLU A 20 -4.03 2.08 8.59
N ASP A 21 -2.80 1.91 8.11
CA ASP A 21 -1.90 3.05 7.86
C ASP A 21 -2.36 3.93 6.69
N TYR A 22 -2.76 3.32 5.56
CA TYR A 22 -2.99 4.05 4.30
C TYR A 22 -4.44 4.33 3.99
N VAL A 23 -5.38 3.56 4.56
CA VAL A 23 -6.81 3.76 4.31
C VAL A 23 -7.45 4.47 5.49
N LEU A 24 -7.19 4.00 6.72
CA LEU A 24 -7.87 4.51 7.90
C LEU A 24 -7.16 5.72 8.48
N ASP A 25 -5.89 5.60 8.87
CA ASP A 25 -5.13 6.68 9.51
C ASP A 25 -4.87 7.84 8.56
N LEU A 26 -4.32 7.57 7.37
CA LEU A 26 -4.14 8.60 6.37
C LEU A 26 -5.47 9.26 5.98
N GLY A 27 -6.54 8.47 5.85
CA GLY A 27 -7.89 8.99 5.58
C GLY A 27 -8.38 9.95 6.67
N ARG A 28 -8.19 9.60 7.95
CA ARG A 28 -8.50 10.48 9.10
C ARG A 28 -7.68 11.77 9.04
N ARG A 29 -6.38 11.70 8.71
CA ARG A 29 -5.52 12.88 8.56
C ARG A 29 -5.98 13.80 7.42
N TYR A 30 -6.38 13.24 6.28
CA TYR A 30 -6.95 14.01 5.17
C TYR A 30 -8.28 14.67 5.55
N ALA A 31 -9.19 13.94 6.21
CA ALA A 31 -10.45 14.49 6.69
C ALA A 31 -10.23 15.63 7.71
N ALA A 32 -9.30 15.46 8.65
CA ALA A 32 -8.98 16.48 9.64
C ALA A 32 -8.37 17.75 9.00
N ARG A 33 -7.55 17.59 7.95
CA ARG A 33 -6.88 18.71 7.28
C ARG A 33 -7.74 19.44 6.25
N HIS A 34 -8.62 18.71 5.56
CA HIS A 34 -9.32 19.21 4.37
C HIS A 34 -10.85 19.17 4.49
N GLY A 35 -11.41 18.74 5.63
CA GLY A 35 -12.85 18.70 5.86
C GLY A 35 -13.58 17.82 4.85
N SER A 36 -14.63 18.35 4.24
CA SER A 36 -15.47 17.64 3.25
C SER A 36 -14.70 17.14 2.04
N ASP A 37 -13.61 17.80 1.68
CA ASP A 37 -12.81 17.46 0.50
C ASP A 37 -11.78 16.34 0.81
N GLY A 38 -11.52 16.09 2.09
CA GLY A 38 -10.50 15.14 2.56
C GLY A 38 -10.61 13.75 1.94
N PRO A 39 -11.78 13.08 1.97
CA PRO A 39 -11.95 11.76 1.36
C PRO A 39 -11.67 11.74 -0.16
N GLY A 40 -12.03 12.81 -0.88
CA GLY A 40 -11.76 12.94 -2.30
C GLY A 40 -10.26 13.10 -2.58
N LEU A 41 -9.59 13.98 -1.84
CA LEU A 41 -8.16 14.22 -1.95
C LEU A 41 -7.31 13.00 -1.55
N HIS A 42 -7.76 12.24 -0.53
CA HIS A 42 -7.12 10.98 -0.14
C HIS A 42 -7.21 9.93 -1.23
N SER A 43 -8.40 9.74 -1.81
CA SER A 43 -8.60 8.83 -2.93
C SER A 43 -7.76 9.23 -4.15
N ALA A 44 -7.68 10.53 -4.47
CA ALA A 44 -6.86 11.02 -5.57
C ALA A 44 -5.37 10.77 -5.32
N ARG A 45 -4.88 11.02 -4.10
CA ARG A 45 -3.49 10.75 -3.71
C ARG A 45 -3.10 9.29 -3.95
N LEU A 46 -3.91 8.33 -3.49
CA LEU A 46 -3.60 6.91 -3.69
C LEU A 46 -3.64 6.49 -5.17
N GLN A 47 -4.53 7.08 -5.97
CA GLN A 47 -4.58 6.85 -7.42
C GLN A 47 -3.33 7.40 -8.13
N ASP A 48 -2.86 8.60 -7.75
CA ASP A 48 -1.64 9.18 -8.30
C ASP A 48 -0.42 8.31 -7.99
N ASP A 49 -0.35 7.79 -6.78
CA ASP A 49 0.74 6.91 -6.36
C ASP A 49 0.72 5.56 -7.09
N LEU A 50 -0.47 4.99 -7.32
CA LEU A 50 -0.63 3.83 -8.18
C LEU A 50 -0.14 4.13 -9.61
N GLY A 51 -0.43 5.34 -10.12
CA GLY A 51 0.04 5.83 -11.41
C GLY A 51 1.56 5.83 -11.55
N ARG A 52 2.29 6.16 -10.48
CA ARG A 52 3.77 6.18 -10.46
C ARG A 52 4.39 4.81 -10.68
N ILE A 53 3.72 3.74 -10.23
CA ILE A 53 4.21 2.37 -10.39
C ILE A 53 3.71 1.68 -11.67
N ARG A 54 2.86 2.33 -12.47
CA ARG A 54 2.22 1.76 -13.69
C ARG A 54 3.20 1.06 -14.63
N LYS A 55 4.36 1.67 -14.90
CA LYS A 55 5.35 1.11 -15.85
C LYS A 55 5.90 -0.25 -15.39
N ARG A 56 6.08 -0.43 -14.07
CA ARG A 56 6.61 -1.67 -13.47
C ARG A 56 5.50 -2.68 -13.21
N LEU A 57 4.33 -2.21 -12.74
CA LEU A 57 3.16 -3.05 -12.48
C LEU A 57 2.58 -3.66 -13.77
N GLY A 58 2.64 -2.90 -14.88
CA GLY A 58 2.04 -3.25 -16.16
C GLY A 58 0.66 -2.62 -16.32
N GLY A 59 0.32 -2.23 -17.56
CA GLY A 59 -0.88 -1.43 -17.85
C GLY A 59 -2.19 -2.10 -17.45
N GLU A 60 -2.34 -3.40 -17.74
CA GLU A 60 -3.56 -4.14 -17.43
C GLU A 60 -3.78 -4.33 -15.93
N ARG A 61 -2.72 -4.69 -15.19
CA ARG A 61 -2.79 -4.80 -13.72
C ARG A 61 -3.06 -3.45 -13.07
N HIS A 62 -2.37 -2.40 -13.52
CA HIS A 62 -2.64 -1.04 -13.05
C HIS A 62 -4.11 -0.67 -13.22
N ARG A 63 -4.69 -0.91 -14.42
CA ARG A 63 -6.10 -0.63 -14.69
C ARG A 63 -7.03 -1.34 -13.71
N ARG A 64 -6.84 -2.66 -13.53
CA ARG A 64 -7.63 -3.47 -12.60
C ARG A 64 -7.52 -2.99 -11.15
N VAL A 65 -6.31 -2.69 -10.67
CA VAL A 65 -6.09 -2.19 -9.30
C VAL A 65 -6.72 -0.80 -9.13
N SER A 66 -6.62 0.07 -10.14
CA SER A 66 -7.19 1.42 -10.10
C SER A 66 -8.73 1.38 -10.03
N GLU A 67 -9.37 0.53 -10.84
CA GLU A 67 -10.82 0.30 -10.81
C GLU A 67 -11.27 -0.25 -9.45
N LEU A 68 -10.55 -1.24 -8.91
CA LEU A 68 -10.83 -1.84 -7.61
C LEU A 68 -10.69 -0.83 -6.46
N MET A 69 -9.63 -0.01 -6.49
CA MET A 69 -9.40 1.05 -5.50
C MET A 69 -10.51 2.11 -5.55
N ALA A 70 -10.93 2.53 -6.75
CA ALA A 70 -12.03 3.48 -6.90
C ALA A 70 -13.33 2.92 -6.33
N ALA A 71 -13.65 1.65 -6.62
CA ALA A 71 -14.81 0.97 -6.05
C ALA A 71 -14.73 0.83 -4.52
N ALA A 72 -13.53 0.56 -3.98
CA ALA A 72 -13.30 0.45 -2.54
C ALA A 72 -13.66 1.75 -1.81
N PHE A 73 -13.18 2.88 -2.30
CA PHE A 73 -13.52 4.19 -1.75
C PHE A 73 -15.01 4.51 -1.84
N GLN A 74 -15.71 4.06 -2.89
CA GLN A 74 -17.16 4.23 -2.98
C GLN A 74 -17.90 3.40 -1.91
N ARG A 75 -17.50 2.14 -1.70
CA ARG A 75 -18.12 1.26 -0.68
C ARG A 75 -17.83 1.75 0.74
N GLN A 76 -16.61 2.18 1.00
CA GLN A 76 -16.22 2.79 2.27
C GLN A 76 -17.11 4.00 2.59
N ARG A 77 -17.34 4.90 1.62
CA ARG A 77 -18.21 6.06 1.80
C ARG A 77 -19.69 5.71 1.97
N ALA A 78 -20.18 4.71 1.23
CA ALA A 78 -21.59 4.36 1.24
C ALA A 78 -22.01 3.59 2.51
N GLY A 79 -21.10 2.79 3.09
CA GLY A 79 -21.45 1.91 4.21
C GLY A 79 -20.31 1.45 5.10
N GLY A 80 -19.12 2.04 4.99
CA GLY A 80 -17.97 1.69 5.83
C GLY A 80 -17.29 0.35 5.48
N ASP A 81 -17.65 -0.26 4.36
CA ASP A 81 -17.08 -1.53 3.90
C ASP A 81 -15.65 -1.34 3.38
N LEU A 82 -14.72 -2.16 3.90
CA LEU A 82 -13.29 -2.12 3.62
C LEU A 82 -12.78 -3.33 2.82
N ASP A 83 -13.64 -4.25 2.40
CA ASP A 83 -13.20 -5.52 1.81
C ASP A 83 -12.51 -5.33 0.47
N LEU A 84 -12.99 -4.39 -0.34
CA LEU A 84 -12.31 -4.04 -1.59
C LEU A 84 -10.96 -3.37 -1.35
N HIS A 85 -10.77 -2.71 -0.19
CA HIS A 85 -9.44 -2.20 0.16
C HIS A 85 -8.45 -3.33 0.38
N ARG A 86 -8.86 -4.34 1.16
CA ARG A 86 -8.05 -5.56 1.38
C ARG A 86 -7.65 -6.23 0.08
N GLN A 87 -8.57 -6.33 -0.88
CA GLN A 87 -8.31 -6.98 -2.16
C GLN A 87 -7.25 -6.27 -3.00
N TRP A 88 -7.30 -4.94 -3.14
CA TRP A 88 -6.28 -4.24 -3.93
C TRP A 88 -4.94 -4.19 -3.20
N ILE A 89 -4.93 -4.11 -1.86
CA ILE A 89 -3.72 -4.17 -1.05
C ILE A 89 -3.03 -5.53 -1.24
N ALA A 90 -3.77 -6.63 -1.10
CA ALA A 90 -3.25 -7.98 -1.32
C ALA A 90 -2.66 -8.13 -2.73
N THR A 91 -3.38 -7.63 -3.74
CA THR A 91 -2.91 -7.66 -5.14
C THR A 91 -1.57 -6.92 -5.31
N LEU A 92 -1.40 -5.75 -4.68
CA LEU A 92 -0.14 -5.01 -4.78
C LEU A 92 0.99 -5.68 -4.01
N LEU A 93 0.72 -6.26 -2.85
CA LEU A 93 1.70 -7.03 -2.08
C LEU A 93 2.23 -8.19 -2.93
N GLU A 94 1.35 -9.09 -3.36
CA GLU A 94 1.76 -10.32 -4.05
C GLU A 94 2.33 -10.06 -5.46
N GLN A 95 1.82 -9.07 -6.18
CA GLN A 95 2.15 -8.92 -7.61
C GLN A 95 3.16 -7.81 -7.91
N TYR A 96 3.54 -7.02 -6.91
CA TYR A 96 4.49 -5.93 -7.11
C TYR A 96 5.55 -5.86 -6.01
N TYR A 97 5.15 -5.83 -4.74
CA TYR A 97 6.10 -5.64 -3.65
C TYR A 97 6.87 -6.92 -3.31
N ASP A 98 6.20 -8.06 -3.16
CA ASP A 98 6.83 -9.33 -2.79
C ASP A 98 7.89 -9.77 -3.81
N PRO A 99 7.61 -9.79 -5.15
CA PRO A 99 8.62 -10.14 -6.14
C PRO A 99 9.81 -9.18 -6.16
N MET A 100 9.57 -7.90 -5.87
CA MET A 100 10.64 -6.90 -5.79
C MET A 100 11.55 -7.16 -4.59
N TYR A 101 10.97 -7.48 -3.42
CA TYR A 101 11.75 -7.79 -2.22
C TYR A 101 12.54 -9.09 -2.36
N GLU A 102 11.93 -10.15 -2.93
CA GLU A 102 12.62 -11.41 -3.22
C GLU A 102 13.81 -11.20 -4.16
N TYR A 103 13.64 -10.41 -5.21
CA TYR A 103 14.73 -10.06 -6.13
C TYR A 103 15.86 -9.30 -5.43
N GLN A 104 15.53 -8.33 -4.57
CA GLN A 104 16.53 -7.56 -3.81
C GLN A 104 17.29 -8.42 -2.79
N LEU A 105 16.63 -9.42 -2.21
CA LEU A 105 17.23 -10.38 -1.30
C LEU A 105 18.18 -11.33 -2.04
N ALA A 106 17.77 -11.84 -3.20
CA ALA A 106 18.58 -12.75 -4.02
C ALA A 106 19.86 -12.10 -4.58
N GLN A 107 19.87 -10.77 -4.75
CA GLN A 107 21.03 -10.00 -5.24
C GLN A 107 22.03 -9.60 -4.14
N ARG A 108 21.71 -9.87 -2.86
CA ARG A 108 22.59 -9.59 -1.72
C ARG A 108 23.02 -10.91 -1.10
N GLU A 109 24.24 -11.35 -1.38
CA GLU A 109 24.88 -12.49 -0.69
C GLU A 109 25.05 -12.22 0.82
N GLY A 110 23.98 -12.37 1.59
CA GLY A 110 24.07 -12.55 3.05
C GLY A 110 23.78 -11.34 3.95
N GLU A 111 23.47 -10.15 3.42
CA GLU A 111 22.99 -9.03 4.26
C GLU A 111 21.58 -8.58 3.86
N VAL A 112 20.62 -9.16 4.58
CA VAL A 112 19.18 -8.91 4.47
C VAL A 112 18.87 -7.47 4.90
N LEU A 113 18.65 -6.59 3.93
CA LEU A 113 18.04 -5.28 4.15
C LEU A 113 16.51 -5.42 4.26
N PHE A 114 16.02 -6.05 5.33
CA PHE A 114 14.60 -6.01 5.70
C PHE A 114 14.35 -5.01 6.82
N SER A 115 14.97 -3.83 6.74
CA SER A 115 14.61 -2.65 7.53
C SER A 115 13.55 -1.79 6.81
N GLY A 116 13.02 -2.26 5.68
CA GLY A 116 12.17 -1.51 4.77
C GLY A 116 10.66 -1.67 5.00
N ASN A 117 10.17 -2.63 5.78
CA ASN A 117 8.71 -2.80 5.85
C ASN A 117 7.99 -1.64 6.58
N ARG A 118 8.72 -0.91 7.43
CA ARG A 118 8.29 0.41 7.91
C ARG A 118 8.91 1.54 7.09
N ALA A 119 10.19 1.47 6.75
CA ALA A 119 10.90 2.59 6.11
C ALA A 119 10.65 2.77 4.60
N ALA A 120 10.42 1.71 3.81
CA ALA A 120 10.13 1.79 2.36
C ALA A 120 8.67 2.16 2.07
N VAL A 121 7.80 1.89 3.03
CA VAL A 121 6.42 2.36 3.09
C VAL A 121 6.41 3.84 3.57
N ILE A 122 7.26 4.19 4.53
CA ILE A 122 7.51 5.58 4.97
C ILE A 122 8.22 6.45 3.90
N ASP A 123 9.14 5.92 3.09
CA ASP A 123 9.85 6.70 2.05
C ASP A 123 8.92 7.16 0.92
N TRP A 124 7.77 6.49 0.75
CA TRP A 124 6.72 6.92 -0.16
C TRP A 124 5.83 8.04 0.44
N ALA A 125 5.70 8.10 1.77
CA ALA A 125 4.92 9.12 2.48
C ALA A 125 5.76 10.34 2.90
N ALA A 126 7.10 10.21 2.97
CA ALA A 126 8.04 11.25 3.33
C ALA A 126 8.47 12.15 2.15
N GLY A 127 7.67 12.19 1.07
CA GLY A 127 7.77 13.22 0.04
C GLY A 127 7.38 14.60 0.61
N SER A 128 8.25 15.16 1.44
CA SER A 128 8.26 16.52 1.98
C SER A 128 9.67 16.82 2.46
N GLY A 129 10.51 17.27 1.52
CA GLY A 129 11.89 17.71 1.76
C GLY A 129 12.73 17.62 0.51
#